data_AF-A0AAW7AKT2-F1
#
_entry.id   AF-A0AAW7AKT2-F1
#
_cell.length_a   1.000
_cell.length_b   1.000
_cell.length_c   1.000
_cell.angle_alpha   90.00
_cell.angle_beta   90.00
_cell.angle_gamma   90.00
#
_symmetry.space_group_name_H-M   'P 1'
#
loop_
_entity.id
_entity.type
_entity.pdbx_description
1 polymer ?
#
loop_
_entity_poly.entity_id
_entity_poly.type
_entity_poly.pdbx_seq_one_letter_code
_entity_poly.pdbx_strand_id
1 'polypeptide(L)'
;MDAQLSQLSFEDALSELDRIVRGLESGQMKLEDAISAYERGAALRRHCETKLSEAEMRVRAITQRDGTTGTTPLAEFDENSGGKAP
;
A
#
# COMPACT_ATOMS: atom_id res chain seq x y z
N MET A 1 -5.87 3.33 20.38
CA MET A 1 -4.68 2.69 19.76
C MET A 1 -4.24 3.40 18.48
N ASP A 2 -5.07 4.25 17.88
CA ASP A 2 -4.88 4.82 16.54
C ASP A 2 -3.84 5.95 16.43
N ALA A 3 -3.52 6.62 17.54
CA ALA A 3 -2.61 7.78 17.54
C ALA A 3 -1.16 7.43 17.14
N GLN A 4 -0.73 6.19 17.36
CA GLN A 4 0.61 5.74 16.97
C GLN A 4 0.69 5.38 15.48
N LEU A 5 -0.42 4.92 14.89
CA LEU A 5 -0.49 4.56 13.47
C LEU A 5 -0.43 5.80 12.58
N SER A 6 -1.16 6.87 12.95
CA SER A 6 -1.20 8.11 12.17
C SER A 6 0.15 8.83 12.08
N GLN A 7 1.06 8.56 13.03
CA GLN A 7 2.41 9.12 13.07
C GLN A 7 3.41 8.38 12.18
N LEU A 8 3.09 7.18 11.69
CA LEU A 8 4.01 6.41 10.85
C LEU A 8 4.16 7.04 9.47
N SER A 9 5.40 7.03 8.96
CA SER A 9 5.70 7.23 7.55
C SER A 9 5.13 6.07 6.72
N PHE A 10 5.12 6.22 5.38
CA PHE A 10 4.71 5.14 4.50
C PHE A 10 5.69 3.96 4.60
N GLU A 11 6.99 4.26 4.60
CA GLU A 11 8.09 3.31 4.64
C GLU A 11 8.08 2.49 5.94
N ASP A 12 7.85 3.15 7.08
CA ASP A 12 7.76 2.47 8.38
C ASP A 12 6.54 1.56 8.46
N ALA A 13 5.38 2.05 8.01
CA ALA A 13 4.15 1.27 8.01
C ALA A 13 4.24 0.06 7.07
N LEU A 14 4.85 0.22 5.89
CA LEU A 14 5.10 -0.86 4.95
C LEU A 14 6.11 -1.88 5.50
N SER A 15 7.17 -1.42 6.16
CA SER A 15 8.15 -2.31 6.79
C SER A 15 7.54 -3.13 7.92
N GLU A 16 6.67 -2.53 8.74
CA GLU A 16 5.93 -3.26 9.77
C GLU A 16 4.95 -4.28 9.17
N LEU A 17 4.23 -3.89 8.12
CA LEU A 17 3.31 -4.77 7.41
C LEU A 17 4.02 -5.99 6.81
N ASP A 18 5.19 -5.82 6.17
CA ASP A 18 6.00 -6.91 5.63
C ASP A 18 6.43 -7.90 6.74
N ARG A 19 6.84 -7.40 7.92
CA ARG A 19 7.17 -8.27 9.07
C ARG A 19 5.96 -9.08 9.55
N ILE A 20 4.79 -8.45 9.61
CA ILE A 20 3.54 -9.12 10.01
C ILE A 20 3.19 -10.22 9.01
N VAL A 21 3.24 -9.93 7.71
CA VAL A 21 2.96 -10.90 6.64
C VAL A 21 3.90 -12.10 6.75
N ARG A 22 5.22 -11.87 6.86
CA ARG A 22 6.20 -12.95 7.06
C ARG A 22 5.90 -13.80 8.30
N GLY A 23 5.47 -13.17 9.39
CA GLY A 23 5.07 -13.85 10.61
C GLY A 23 3.86 -14.77 10.39
N LEU A 24 2.82 -14.27 9.73
CA LEU A 24 1.63 -15.04 9.39
C LEU A 24 1.94 -16.20 8.44
N GLU A 25 2.76 -15.96 7.41
CA GLU A 25 3.17 -16.96 6.42
C GLU A 25 4.01 -18.09 7.02
N SER A 26 4.74 -17.82 8.11
CA SER A 26 5.51 -18.85 8.81
C SER A 26 4.64 -19.95 9.43
N GLY A 27 3.38 -19.65 9.72
CA GLY A 27 2.44 -20.58 10.39
C GLY A 27 2.80 -20.92 11.84
N GLN A 28 3.79 -20.26 12.45
CA GLN A 28 4.26 -20.57 13.82
C GLN A 28 3.56 -19.75 14.91
N MET A 29 2.72 -18.78 14.54
CA MET A 29 1.98 -17.95 15.48
C MET A 29 0.84 -18.74 16.15
N LYS A 30 0.60 -18.45 17.44
CA LYS A 30 -0.64 -18.92 18.09
C LYS A 30 -1.84 -18.21 17.47
N LEU A 31 -3.02 -18.81 17.57
CA LEU A 31 -4.24 -18.27 16.97
C LEU A 31 -4.53 -16.83 17.41
N GLU A 32 -4.46 -16.52 18.71
CA GLU A 32 -4.73 -15.18 19.22
C GLU A 32 -3.72 -14.13 18.72
N ASP A 33 -2.44 -14.52 18.62
CA ASP A 33 -1.38 -13.68 18.07
C ASP A 33 -1.60 -13.43 16.57
N ALA A 34 -2.01 -14.46 15.83
CA ALA A 34 -2.30 -14.37 14.41
C ALA A 34 -3.50 -13.45 14.11
N ILE A 35 -4.55 -13.50 14.94
CA ILE A 35 -5.70 -12.59 14.84
C ILE A 35 -5.25 -11.14 15.08
N SER A 36 -4.48 -10.90 16.15
CA SER A 36 -3.95 -9.58 16.47
C SER A 36 -3.03 -9.05 15.36
N ALA A 37 -2.18 -9.90 14.80
CA ALA A 37 -1.30 -9.58 13.69
C ALA A 37 -2.10 -9.22 12.42
N TYR A 38 -3.18 -9.96 12.13
CA TYR A 38 -4.07 -9.65 11.01
C TYR A 38 -4.75 -8.28 11.16
N GLU A 39 -5.32 -7.99 12.33
CA GLU A 39 -5.96 -6.70 12.60
C GLU A 39 -4.98 -5.53 12.45
N ARG A 40 -3.77 -5.68 13.01
CA ARG A 40 -2.70 -4.68 12.86
C ARG A 40 -2.29 -4.52 11.39
N GLY A 41 -2.12 -5.62 10.67
CA GLY A 41 -1.79 -5.61 9.24
C GLY A 41 -2.86 -4.92 8.40
N ALA A 42 -4.15 -5.15 8.70
CA ALA A 42 -5.25 -4.49 8.01
C ALA A 42 -5.27 -2.97 8.28
N ALA A 43 -4.94 -2.55 9.50
CA ALA A 43 -4.82 -1.13 9.84
C ALA A 43 -3.63 -0.47 9.12
N LEU A 44 -2.46 -1.11 9.10
CA LEU A 44 -1.27 -0.64 8.38
C LEU A 44 -1.53 -0.52 6.88
N ARG A 45 -2.21 -1.50 6.27
CA ARG A 45 -2.58 -1.46 4.85
C ARG A 45 -3.43 -0.21 4.53
N ARG A 46 -4.48 0.04 5.31
CA ARG A 46 -5.34 1.23 5.15
C ARG A 46 -4.56 2.54 5.28
N HIS A 47 -3.59 2.59 6.22
CA HIS A 47 -2.71 3.74 6.38
C HIS A 47 -1.82 3.95 5.15
N CYS A 48 -1.21 2.89 4.62
CA CYS A 48 -0.42 2.94 3.39
C CYS A 48 -1.27 3.43 2.19
N GLU A 49 -2.47 2.90 2.00
CA GLU A 49 -3.42 3.33 0.97
C GLU A 49 -3.74 4.82 1.08
N THR A 50 -3.95 5.31 2.30
CA THR A 50 -4.22 6.73 2.58
C THR A 50 -3.02 7.61 2.20
N LYS A 51 -1.81 7.23 2.61
CA LYS A 51 -0.57 7.96 2.26
C LYS A 51 -0.33 8.02 0.75
N LEU A 52 -0.58 6.92 0.04
CA LEU A 52 -0.45 6.87 -1.42
C LEU A 52 -1.48 7.78 -2.11
N SER A 53 -2.73 7.75 -1.65
CA SER A 53 -3.78 8.65 -2.16
C SER A 53 -3.42 10.13 -1.96
N GLU A 54 -2.92 10.50 -0.78
CA GLU A 54 -2.43 11.85 -0.52
C GLU A 54 -1.26 12.25 -1.43
N ALA A 55 -0.30 11.37 -1.65
CA ALA A 55 0.83 11.61 -2.54
C ALA A 55 0.36 11.82 -3.99
N GLU A 56 -0.55 10.97 -4.48
CA GLU A 56 -1.11 11.06 -5.82
C GLU A 56 -1.87 12.37 -6.04
N MET A 57 -2.68 12.80 -5.06
CA MET A 57 -3.36 14.10 -5.10
C MET A 57 -2.37 15.27 -5.17
N ARG A 58 -1.27 15.22 -4.43
CA ARG A 58 -0.23 16.26 -4.46
C ARG A 58 0.47 16.33 -5.81
N VAL A 59 0.84 15.19 -6.38
CA VAL A 59 1.45 15.11 -7.72
C VAL A 59 0.50 15.68 -8.77
N ARG A 60 -0.78 15.27 -8.75
CA ARG A 60 -1.81 15.81 -9.65
C ARG A 60 -1.98 17.32 -9.52
N ALA A 61 -1.88 17.87 -8.32
CA ALA A 61 -2.00 19.32 -8.12
C ALA A 61 -0.80 20.09 -8.68
N ILE A 62 0.40 19.49 -8.68
CA ILE A 62 1.62 20.08 -9.26
C ILE A 62 1.52 20.07 -10.80
N THR A 63 1.20 18.92 -11.39
CA THR A 63 1.14 18.77 -12.86
C THR A 63 0.08 19.66 -13.52
N GLN A 64 -1.07 19.85 -12.86
CA GLN A 64 -2.12 20.77 -13.32
C GLN A 64 -1.67 22.25 -13.30
N ARG A 65 -0.82 22.65 -12.36
CA ARG A 65 -0.29 24.03 -12.31
C ARG A 65 0.77 24.26 -13.38
N ASP A 66 1.57 23.25 -13.67
CA ASP A 66 2.67 23.34 -14.64
C ASP A 66 2.20 23.18 -16.11
N GLY A 67 0.88 23.11 -16.36
CA GLY A 67 0.30 23.02 -17.70
C GLY A 67 0.58 21.70 -18.43
N THR A 68 1.15 20.71 -17.75
CA THR A 68 1.41 19.36 -18.27
C THR A 68 0.15 18.50 -18.11
N THR A 69 -0.81 18.66 -19.01
CA THR A 69 -1.95 17.74 -19.17
C THR A 69 -1.47 16.39 -19.68
N GLY A 70 -1.05 15.51 -18.79
CA GLY A 70 -0.57 14.19 -19.18
C GLY A 70 -0.04 13.34 -18.04
N THR A 71 -0.82 13.16 -16.96
CA THR A 71 -0.63 11.96 -16.13
C THR A 71 -1.61 10.93 -16.63
N THR A 72 -1.17 10.07 -17.55
CA THR A 72 -1.86 8.80 -17.81
C THR A 72 -2.07 8.15 -16.43
N PRO A 73 -3.30 7.82 -16.03
CA PRO A 73 -3.51 7.01 -14.85
C PRO A 73 -2.63 5.76 -14.97
N LEU A 74 -2.07 5.28 -13.86
CA LEU A 74 -1.53 3.92 -13.76
C LEU A 74 -2.70 2.93 -13.90
N ALA A 75 -3.34 2.91 -15.07
CA ALA A 75 -4.35 1.94 -15.44
C ALA A 75 -3.61 0.75 -16.04
N GLU A 76 -3.57 -0.30 -15.22
CA GLU A 76 -3.58 -1.71 -15.59
C GLU A 76 -2.35 -2.24 -16.32
N PHE A 77 -1.44 -2.86 -15.55
CA PHE A 77 -0.74 -4.04 -16.05
C PHE A 77 -1.79 -5.11 -16.37
N ASP A 78 -2.33 -5.10 -17.58
CA ASP A 78 -3.07 -6.24 -18.14
C ASP A 78 -2.06 -7.35 -18.46
N GLU A 79 -1.86 -8.28 -17.52
CA GLU A 79 -1.05 -9.49 -17.70
C GLU A 79 -1.72 -10.54 -18.62
N ASN A 80 -2.73 -10.18 -19.42
CA ASN A 80 -3.44 -11.13 -20.29
C ASN A 80 -3.39 -10.83 -21.80
N SER A 81 -2.58 -9.88 -22.25
CA SER A 81 -2.29 -9.75 -23.69
C SER A 81 -1.22 -10.76 -24.11
N GLY A 82 -1.64 -12.02 -24.26
CA GLY A 82 -0.89 -13.10 -24.91
C GLY A 82 -0.54 -12.73 -26.35
N GLY A 83 0.59 -12.04 -26.53
CA GLY A 83 1.20 -11.78 -27.82
C GLY A 83 1.86 -13.04 -28.38
N LYS A 84 1.09 -13.90 -29.03
CA LYS A 84 1.65 -14.87 -29.98
C LYS A 84 2.05 -14.09 -31.25
N ALA A 85 3.34 -13.77 -31.36
CA ALA A 85 3.90 -13.29 -32.62
C ALA A 85 4.01 -14.45 -33.64
N PRO A 86 3.69 -14.25 -34.93
CA PRO A 86 4.25 -15.08 -36.00
C PRO A 86 5.73 -14.76 -36.25
#